data_AF-A0A960S807-F1
#
_entry.id   AF-A0A960S807-F1
#
_cell.length_a   1.000
_cell.length_b   1.000
_cell.length_c   1.000
_cell.angle_alpha   90.00
_cell.angle_beta   90.00
_cell.angle_gamma   90.00
#
_symmetry.space_group_name_H-M   'P 1'
#
loop_
_entity.id
_entity.type
_entity.pdbx_description
1 polymer ?
#
loop_
_entity_poly.entity_id
_entity_poly.type
_entity_poly.pdbx_seq_one_letter_code
_entity_poly.pdbx_strand_id
1 'polypeptide(L)'
;MKFKVTRKDQDIIASVMIFKEKWWLWVINIKNLVRFGIPLTLIAAFSISYLAFHKPKRHGDYFAAAQSYEAWVAGDQSKLPELERIMSFHPELHAKYDHAIASHLIASGQGAEAKQYAQASLNRAEFASKWHRSFANTSLTIADGDLQTALAEAKALKDEMSSGDIEHFKLVYGFNLMRIVALEKELDHKEAQKKAALELQQFVSQHQNEPEVEPLTSHFQSGKVSLSDYLGLIANS
;
A
#
# COMPACT_ATOMS: atom_id res chain seq x y z
N MET A 1 -58.00 -82.40 -1.82
CA MET A 1 -57.84 -81.99 -0.40
C MET A 1 -58.04 -80.48 -0.33
N LYS A 2 -59.17 -79.98 0.18
CA LYS A 2 -59.44 -78.53 0.30
C LYS A 2 -58.99 -78.08 1.69
N PHE A 3 -57.88 -77.35 1.78
CA PHE A 3 -57.45 -76.75 3.04
C PHE A 3 -58.44 -75.64 3.43
N LYS A 4 -59.10 -75.81 4.57
CA LYS A 4 -60.04 -74.85 5.12
C LYS A 4 -59.23 -73.83 5.92
N VAL A 5 -58.97 -72.67 5.33
CA VAL A 5 -58.31 -71.55 6.00
C VAL A 5 -59.15 -71.15 7.19
N THR A 6 -58.55 -71.15 8.39
CA THR A 6 -59.26 -70.79 9.62
C THR A 6 -59.31 -69.27 9.77
N ARG A 7 -60.29 -68.75 10.53
CA ARG A 7 -60.40 -67.32 10.82
C ARG A 7 -59.09 -66.74 11.40
N LYS A 8 -58.38 -67.53 12.19
CA LYS A 8 -57.08 -67.20 12.77
C LYS A 8 -56.00 -66.96 11.70
N ASP A 9 -56.03 -67.71 10.60
CA ASP A 9 -55.09 -67.53 9.49
C ASP A 9 -55.37 -66.23 8.74
N GLN A 10 -56.63 -65.82 8.61
CA GLN A 10 -57.01 -64.53 8.01
C GLN A 10 -56.52 -63.34 8.85
N ASP A 11 -56.60 -63.41 10.18
CA ASP A 11 -56.12 -62.37 11.08
C ASP A 11 -54.59 -62.23 11.06
N ILE A 12 -53.87 -63.35 10.95
CA ILE A 12 -52.41 -63.36 10.79
C ILE A 12 -52.01 -62.73 9.46
N ILE A 13 -52.70 -63.11 8.37
CA ILE A 13 -52.44 -62.55 7.04
C ILE A 13 -52.70 -61.04 7.01
N ALA A 14 -53.78 -60.56 7.63
CA ALA A 14 -54.08 -59.12 7.74
C ALA A 14 -53.01 -58.37 8.54
N SER A 15 -52.58 -58.95 9.67
CA SER A 15 -51.53 -58.36 10.52
C SER A 15 -50.18 -58.26 9.80
N VAL A 16 -49.82 -59.28 9.02
CA VAL A 16 -48.59 -59.30 8.21
C VAL A 16 -48.67 -58.27 7.07
N MET A 17 -49.84 -58.09 6.44
CA MET A 17 -50.01 -57.06 5.41
C MET A 17 -49.91 -55.64 5.98
N ILE A 18 -50.57 -55.36 7.11
CA ILE A 18 -50.47 -54.04 7.78
C ILE A 18 -49.02 -53.76 8.21
N PHE A 19 -48.32 -54.76 8.73
CA PHE A 19 -46.91 -54.60 9.10
C PHE A 19 -46.03 -54.32 7.89
N LYS A 20 -46.22 -55.03 6.78
CA LYS A 20 -45.47 -54.79 5.53
C LYS A 20 -45.72 -53.39 4.99
N GLU A 21 -46.96 -52.92 4.99
CA GLU A 21 -47.32 -51.58 4.51
C GLU A 21 -46.70 -50.48 5.38
N LYS A 22 -46.80 -50.60 6.71
CA LYS A 22 -46.18 -49.66 7.65
C LYS A 22 -44.65 -49.66 7.55
N TRP A 23 -44.05 -50.83 7.42
CA TRP A 23 -42.59 -50.97 7.25
C TRP A 23 -42.12 -50.34 5.95
N TRP A 24 -42.86 -50.53 4.85
CA TRP A 24 -42.51 -49.95 3.55
C TRP A 24 -42.59 -48.41 3.56
N LEU A 25 -43.64 -47.85 4.17
CA LEU A 25 -43.77 -46.40 4.37
C LEU A 25 -42.64 -45.83 5.23
N TRP A 26 -42.23 -46.53 6.28
CA TRP A 26 -41.11 -46.13 7.14
C TRP A 26 -39.78 -46.10 6.36
N VAL A 27 -39.52 -47.12 5.53
CA VAL A 27 -38.31 -47.18 4.69
C VAL A 27 -38.26 -46.05 3.67
N ILE A 28 -39.39 -45.68 3.04
CA ILE A 28 -39.42 -44.52 2.12
C ILE A 28 -39.11 -43.24 2.87
N ASN A 29 -39.69 -43.05 4.05
CA ASN A 29 -39.53 -41.81 4.81
C ASN A 29 -38.06 -41.61 5.22
N ILE A 30 -37.37 -42.68 5.63
CA ILE A 30 -35.93 -42.64 5.92
C ILE A 30 -35.10 -42.37 4.67
N LYS A 31 -35.42 -42.99 3.54
CA LYS A 31 -34.69 -42.75 2.28
C LYS A 31 -34.80 -41.29 1.83
N ASN A 32 -35.97 -40.68 1.98
CA ASN A 32 -36.17 -39.26 1.67
C ASN A 32 -35.45 -38.36 2.67
N LEU A 33 -35.48 -38.69 3.97
CA LEU A 33 -34.74 -37.95 5.00
C LEU A 33 -33.22 -37.98 4.76
N VAL A 34 -32.66 -39.14 4.38
CA VAL A 34 -31.23 -39.27 4.06
C VAL A 34 -30.90 -38.56 2.75
N ARG A 35 -31.73 -38.70 1.71
CA ARG A 35 -31.47 -38.11 0.38
C ARG A 35 -31.51 -36.58 0.38
N PHE A 36 -32.34 -35.97 1.22
CA PHE A 36 -32.50 -34.51 1.25
C PHE A 36 -31.93 -33.85 2.52
N GLY A 37 -31.97 -34.51 3.67
CA GLY A 37 -31.49 -33.95 4.94
C GLY A 37 -29.97 -33.83 5.04
N ILE A 38 -29.23 -34.84 4.55
CA ILE A 38 -27.76 -34.81 4.57
C ILE A 38 -27.19 -33.70 3.68
N PRO A 39 -27.58 -33.55 2.39
CA PRO A 39 -27.04 -32.45 1.59
C PRO A 39 -27.47 -31.07 2.11
N LEU A 40 -28.69 -30.92 2.65
CA LEU A 40 -29.14 -29.64 3.20
C LEU A 40 -28.31 -29.23 4.43
N THR A 41 -28.01 -30.18 5.32
CA THR A 41 -27.17 -29.93 6.50
C THR A 41 -25.73 -29.65 6.12
N LEU A 42 -25.17 -30.33 5.11
CA LEU A 42 -23.84 -30.03 4.59
C LEU A 42 -23.77 -28.65 3.93
N ILE A 43 -24.78 -28.26 3.14
CA ILE A 43 -24.86 -26.91 2.54
C ILE A 43 -24.96 -25.86 3.64
N ALA A 44 -25.84 -26.06 4.63
CA ALA A 44 -25.97 -25.13 5.76
C ALA A 44 -24.67 -25.01 6.56
N ALA A 45 -24.00 -26.13 6.87
CA ALA A 45 -22.71 -26.13 7.57
C ALA A 45 -21.61 -25.44 6.75
N PHE A 46 -21.59 -25.65 5.42
CA PHE A 46 -20.67 -24.98 4.51
C PHE A 46 -20.94 -23.48 4.43
N SER A 47 -22.20 -23.05 4.31
CA SER A 47 -22.58 -21.63 4.29
C SER A 47 -22.24 -20.93 5.61
N ILE A 48 -22.52 -21.56 6.76
CA ILE A 48 -22.17 -21.01 8.08
C ILE A 48 -20.65 -20.91 8.22
N SER A 49 -19.90 -21.93 7.81
CA SER A 49 -18.44 -21.91 7.83
C SER A 49 -17.90 -20.80 6.92
N TYR A 50 -18.39 -20.71 5.69
CA TYR A 50 -17.98 -19.70 4.71
C TYR A 50 -18.22 -18.28 5.25
N LEU A 51 -19.39 -18.00 5.83
CA LEU A 51 -19.71 -16.72 6.46
C LEU A 51 -18.90 -16.45 7.74
N ALA A 52 -18.58 -17.47 8.54
CA ALA A 52 -17.74 -17.34 9.73
C ALA A 52 -16.28 -17.03 9.37
N PHE A 53 -15.78 -17.56 8.24
CA PHE A 53 -14.46 -17.23 7.71
C PHE A 53 -14.42 -15.87 6.99
N HIS A 54 -15.55 -15.37 6.50
CA HIS A 54 -15.68 -14.06 5.84
C HIS A 54 -16.36 -13.03 6.74
N LYS A 55 -15.95 -12.92 8.01
CA LYS A 55 -16.41 -11.81 8.86
C LYS A 55 -15.86 -10.49 8.32
N PRO A 56 -16.69 -9.46 8.11
CA PRO A 56 -16.20 -8.13 7.74
C PRO A 56 -15.47 -7.51 8.94
N LYS A 57 -14.16 -7.67 9.02
CA LYS A 57 -13.30 -6.97 9.97
C LYS A 57 -13.08 -5.54 9.46
N ARG A 58 -13.98 -4.64 9.82
CA ARG A 58 -14.09 -3.35 9.13
C ARG A 58 -13.57 -2.11 9.86
N HIS A 59 -13.11 -2.21 11.11
CA HIS A 59 -12.62 -1.03 11.85
C HIS A 59 -11.36 -1.32 12.67
N GLY A 60 -11.28 -2.48 13.34
CA GLY A 60 -10.10 -2.85 14.14
C GLY A 60 -8.81 -2.95 13.34
N ASP A 61 -8.89 -3.39 12.08
CA ASP A 61 -7.72 -3.55 11.22
C ASP A 61 -7.09 -2.20 10.83
N TYR A 62 -7.88 -1.13 10.68
CA TYR A 62 -7.34 0.22 10.41
C TYR A 62 -6.56 0.77 11.60
N PHE A 63 -7.06 0.53 12.81
CA PHE A 63 -6.35 0.91 14.04
C PHE A 63 -5.09 0.06 14.22
N ALA A 64 -5.17 -1.24 13.96
CA ALA A 64 -4.01 -2.14 14.00
C ALA A 64 -2.95 -1.74 12.95
N ALA A 65 -3.35 -1.30 11.76
CA ALA A 65 -2.42 -0.78 10.75
C ALA A 65 -1.69 0.47 11.24
N ALA A 66 -2.42 1.42 11.86
CA ALA A 66 -1.80 2.62 12.42
C ALA A 66 -0.80 2.26 13.54
N GLN A 67 -1.19 1.39 14.47
CA GLN A 67 -0.32 0.93 15.55
C GLN A 67 0.91 0.19 15.03
N SER A 68 0.75 -0.66 14.01
CA SER A 68 1.85 -1.39 13.38
C SER A 68 2.83 -0.44 12.70
N TYR A 69 2.32 0.57 11.98
CA TYR A 69 3.15 1.59 11.36
C TYR A 69 3.94 2.39 12.40
N GLU A 70 3.28 2.87 13.47
CA GLU A 70 3.95 3.62 14.54
C GLU A 70 5.02 2.80 15.26
N ALA A 71 4.72 1.54 15.59
CA ALA A 71 5.68 0.65 16.23
C ALA A 71 6.87 0.32 15.32
N TRP A 72 6.63 0.15 14.02
CA TRP A 72 7.70 -0.05 13.04
C TRP A 72 8.62 1.16 12.92
N VAL A 73 8.06 2.37 12.78
CA VAL A 73 8.83 3.63 12.75
C VAL A 73 9.62 3.85 14.05
N ALA A 74 9.09 3.38 15.18
CA ALA A 74 9.79 3.39 16.48
C ALA A 74 10.94 2.37 16.59
N GLY A 75 11.12 1.51 15.58
CA GLY A 75 12.24 0.57 15.46
C GLY A 75 11.87 -0.90 15.54
N ASP A 76 10.60 -1.27 15.75
CA ASP A 76 10.16 -2.67 15.78
C ASP A 76 9.99 -3.22 14.36
N GLN A 77 11.07 -3.76 13.80
CA GLN A 77 11.10 -4.32 12.45
C GLN A 77 10.11 -5.47 12.22
N SER A 78 9.62 -6.13 13.29
CA SER A 78 8.61 -7.18 13.15
C SER A 78 7.23 -6.67 12.70
N LYS A 79 7.01 -5.35 12.78
CA LYS A 79 5.70 -4.72 12.54
C LYS A 79 5.44 -4.34 11.09
N LEU A 80 6.47 -4.22 10.25
CA LEU A 80 6.28 -3.98 8.81
C LEU A 80 5.57 -5.17 8.13
N PRO A 81 5.99 -6.44 8.32
CA PRO A 81 5.25 -7.59 7.78
C PRO A 81 3.80 -7.68 8.29
N GLU A 82 3.55 -7.27 9.54
CA GLU A 82 2.20 -7.22 10.09
C GLU A 82 1.34 -6.18 9.37
N LEU A 83 1.89 -4.98 9.14
CA LEU A 83 1.26 -3.92 8.37
C LEU A 83 0.99 -4.34 6.92
N GLU A 84 1.97 -4.93 6.24
CA GLU A 84 1.81 -5.45 4.87
C GLU A 84 0.71 -6.49 4.78
N ARG A 85 0.64 -7.39 5.76
CA ARG A 85 -0.44 -8.38 5.85
C ARG A 85 -1.78 -7.68 5.96
N ILE A 86 -1.92 -6.64 6.80
CA ILE A 86 -3.17 -5.88 6.91
C ILE A 86 -3.51 -5.18 5.59
N MET A 87 -2.53 -4.54 4.94
CA MET A 87 -2.70 -3.87 3.65
C MET A 87 -3.12 -4.83 2.53
N SER A 88 -2.67 -6.09 2.58
CA SER A 88 -3.12 -7.12 1.62
C SER A 88 -4.62 -7.43 1.73
N PHE A 89 -5.21 -7.26 2.93
CA PHE A 89 -6.66 -7.43 3.15
C PHE A 89 -7.46 -6.14 2.90
N HIS A 90 -6.81 -4.98 3.00
CA HIS A 90 -7.42 -3.66 2.85
C HIS A 90 -6.60 -2.82 1.85
N PRO A 91 -6.75 -3.06 0.53
CA PRO A 91 -5.90 -2.44 -0.48
C PRO A 91 -5.94 -0.91 -0.51
N GLU A 92 -7.03 -0.29 -0.03
CA GLU A 92 -7.15 1.15 0.13
C GLU A 92 -6.10 1.74 1.10
N LEU A 93 -5.57 0.93 2.02
CA LEU A 93 -4.51 1.35 2.94
C LEU A 93 -3.19 1.63 2.23
N HIS A 94 -2.95 1.05 1.05
CA HIS A 94 -1.77 1.36 0.25
C HIS A 94 -1.67 2.84 -0.12
N ALA A 95 -2.82 3.51 -0.35
CA ALA A 95 -2.83 4.95 -0.63
C ALA A 95 -2.28 5.79 0.54
N LYS A 96 -2.44 5.30 1.79
CA LYS A 96 -1.94 5.97 3.00
C LYS A 96 -0.50 5.59 3.32
N TYR A 97 -0.17 4.30 3.28
CA TYR A 97 1.08 3.81 3.88
C TYR A 97 2.23 3.64 2.90
N ASP A 98 2.02 3.36 1.61
CA ASP A 98 3.15 3.07 0.71
C ASP A 98 4.16 4.23 0.63
N HIS A 99 3.68 5.48 0.50
CA HIS A 99 4.57 6.64 0.50
C HIS A 99 5.30 6.82 1.84
N ALA A 100 4.59 6.57 2.95
CA ALA A 100 5.12 6.73 4.29
C ALA A 100 6.17 5.65 4.63
N ILE A 101 5.95 4.42 4.17
CA ILE A 101 6.88 3.30 4.26
C ILE A 101 8.11 3.60 3.39
N ALA A 102 7.92 3.97 2.12
CA ALA A 102 9.02 4.32 1.22
C ALA A 102 9.90 5.43 1.80
N SER A 103 9.30 6.50 2.31
CA SER A 103 10.03 7.64 2.87
C SER A 103 10.86 7.25 4.09
N HIS A 104 10.31 6.42 4.98
CA HIS A 104 11.04 5.93 6.15
C HIS A 104 12.19 4.99 5.78
N LEU A 105 11.99 4.08 4.82
CA LEU A 105 13.02 3.20 4.31
C LEU A 105 14.17 3.98 3.64
N ILE A 106 13.84 5.00 2.82
CA ILE A 106 14.85 5.89 2.22
C ILE A 106 15.65 6.62 3.30
N ALA A 107 14.96 7.19 4.30
CA ALA A 107 15.62 7.88 5.42
C ALA A 107 16.52 6.95 6.24
N SER A 108 16.22 5.65 6.26
CA SER A 108 16.98 4.63 6.98
C SER A 108 18.08 3.97 6.12
N GLY A 109 18.30 4.45 4.89
CA GLY A 109 19.30 3.90 3.97
C GLY A 109 18.90 2.58 3.29
N GLN A 110 17.64 2.15 3.41
CA GLN A 110 17.09 0.93 2.81
C GLN A 110 16.44 1.22 1.45
N GLY A 111 17.15 1.92 0.56
CA GLY A 111 16.61 2.39 -0.73
C GLY A 111 16.03 1.28 -1.62
N ALA A 112 16.72 0.13 -1.67
CA ALA A 112 16.27 -1.01 -2.46
C ALA A 112 14.90 -1.56 -2.00
N GLU A 113 14.65 -1.61 -0.69
CA GLU A 113 13.35 -2.03 -0.14
C GLU A 113 12.28 -0.96 -0.33
N ALA A 114 12.66 0.33 -0.30
CA ALA A 114 11.73 1.43 -0.51
C ALA A 114 11.11 1.44 -1.92
N LYS A 115 11.85 0.94 -2.91
CA LYS A 115 11.51 1.02 -4.33
C LYS A 115 10.13 0.44 -4.65
N GLN A 116 9.77 -0.70 -4.08
CA GLN A 116 8.47 -1.33 -4.34
C GLN A 116 7.31 -0.45 -3.87
N TYR A 117 7.40 0.13 -2.66
CA TYR A 117 6.34 0.98 -2.10
C TYR A 117 6.29 2.33 -2.81
N ALA A 118 7.45 2.91 -3.12
CA ALA A 118 7.51 4.17 -3.84
C ALA A 118 6.91 4.04 -5.24
N GLN A 119 7.27 2.99 -5.98
CA GLN A 119 6.73 2.75 -7.32
C GLN A 119 5.24 2.46 -7.27
N ALA A 120 4.77 1.68 -6.30
CA ALA A 120 3.34 1.43 -6.11
C ALA A 120 2.58 2.75 -5.84
N SER A 121 3.13 3.62 -4.99
CA SER A 121 2.58 4.95 -4.72
C SER A 121 2.56 5.85 -5.96
N LEU A 122 3.64 5.86 -6.74
CA LEU A 122 3.73 6.67 -7.98
C LEU A 122 2.79 6.17 -9.07
N ASN A 123 2.62 4.85 -9.19
CA ASN A 123 1.71 4.25 -10.15
C ASN A 123 0.25 4.60 -9.84
N ARG A 124 -0.13 4.64 -8.56
CA ARG A 124 -1.48 5.08 -8.14
C ARG A 124 -1.72 6.57 -8.29
N ALA A 125 -0.67 7.39 -8.29
CA ALA A 125 -0.75 8.83 -8.48
C ALA A 125 -0.98 9.19 -9.97
N GLU A 126 -2.04 8.65 -10.58
CA GLU A 126 -2.35 8.81 -12.00
C GLU A 126 -2.43 10.28 -12.44
N PHE A 127 -2.89 11.15 -11.54
CA PHE A 127 -3.04 12.59 -11.76
C PHE A 127 -1.82 13.42 -11.35
N ALA A 128 -0.74 12.81 -10.84
CA ALA A 128 0.47 13.55 -10.55
C ALA A 128 1.04 14.12 -11.84
N SER A 129 1.40 15.41 -11.81
CA SER A 129 2.04 16.06 -12.95
C SER A 129 3.33 15.32 -13.32
N LYS A 130 3.70 15.37 -14.61
CA LYS A 130 4.94 14.74 -15.08
C LYS A 130 6.17 15.19 -14.28
N TRP A 131 6.19 16.43 -13.80
CA TRP A 131 7.26 16.99 -12.98
C TRP A 131 7.40 16.31 -11.63
N HIS A 132 6.29 16.09 -10.92
CA HIS A 132 6.33 15.36 -9.65
C HIS A 132 6.78 13.92 -9.86
N ARG A 133 6.33 13.28 -10.93
CA ARG A 133 6.74 11.90 -11.25
C ARG A 133 8.23 11.81 -11.59
N SER A 134 8.74 12.66 -12.48
CA SER A 134 10.17 12.72 -12.79
C SER A 134 10.99 13.02 -11.54
N PHE A 135 10.57 14.01 -10.75
CA PHE A 135 11.24 14.35 -9.49
C PHE A 135 11.29 13.15 -8.54
N ALA A 136 10.20 12.41 -8.37
CA ALA A 136 10.14 11.26 -7.48
C ALA A 136 10.96 10.06 -8.01
N ASN A 137 10.94 9.81 -9.32
CA ASN A 137 11.78 8.78 -9.93
C ASN A 137 13.27 9.06 -9.69
N THR A 138 13.71 10.30 -9.84
CA THR A 138 15.09 10.68 -9.52
C THR A 138 15.43 10.43 -8.05
N SER A 139 14.50 10.66 -7.09
CA SER A 139 14.75 10.29 -5.68
C SER A 139 14.98 8.79 -5.51
N LEU A 140 14.33 7.94 -6.30
CA LEU A 140 14.56 6.49 -6.27
C LEU A 140 15.92 6.13 -6.85
N THR A 141 16.34 6.79 -7.94
CA THR A 141 17.69 6.64 -8.50
C THR A 141 18.76 7.01 -7.47
N ILE A 142 18.53 8.08 -6.69
CA ILE A 142 19.42 8.47 -5.58
C ILE A 142 19.45 7.39 -4.49
N ALA A 143 18.28 6.88 -4.10
CA ALA A 143 18.17 5.84 -3.07
C ALA A 143 18.83 4.52 -3.50
N ASP A 144 18.86 4.22 -4.80
CA ASP A 144 19.57 3.09 -5.40
C ASP A 144 21.10 3.32 -5.48
N GLY A 145 21.59 4.51 -5.13
CA GLY A 145 23.02 4.86 -5.11
C GLY A 145 23.60 5.23 -6.48
N ASP A 146 22.79 5.27 -7.56
CA ASP A 146 23.25 5.68 -8.89
C ASP A 146 23.23 7.21 -9.02
N LEU A 147 24.19 7.85 -8.34
CA LEU A 147 24.27 9.31 -8.23
C LEU A 147 24.53 10.00 -9.57
N GLN A 148 25.24 9.35 -10.50
CA GLN A 148 25.52 9.91 -11.82
C GLN A 148 24.26 9.96 -12.68
N THR A 149 23.50 8.86 -12.72
CA THR A 149 22.21 8.83 -13.43
C THR A 149 21.23 9.80 -12.78
N ALA A 150 21.15 9.82 -11.44
CA ALA A 150 20.28 10.76 -10.73
C ALA A 150 20.62 12.23 -11.05
N LEU A 151 21.91 12.58 -11.16
CA LEU A 151 22.33 13.93 -11.53
C LEU A 151 21.91 14.27 -12.97
N ALA A 152 22.08 13.33 -13.91
CA ALA A 152 21.66 13.51 -15.29
C ALA A 152 20.14 13.72 -15.39
N GLU A 153 19.36 12.90 -14.68
CA GLU A 153 17.90 13.02 -14.60
C GLU A 153 17.46 14.35 -13.98
N ALA A 154 18.11 14.78 -12.88
CA ALA A 154 17.81 16.05 -12.23
C ALA A 154 18.08 17.25 -13.15
N LYS A 155 19.20 17.23 -13.88
CA LYS A 155 19.53 18.28 -14.88
C LYS A 155 18.54 18.29 -16.04
N ALA A 156 18.19 17.12 -16.58
CA ALA A 156 17.20 17.01 -17.64
C ALA A 156 15.83 17.57 -17.18
N LEU A 157 15.40 17.23 -15.96
CA LEU A 157 14.16 17.78 -15.39
C LEU A 157 14.22 19.29 -15.24
N LYS A 158 15.36 19.85 -14.80
CA LYS A 158 15.55 21.30 -14.71
C LYS A 158 15.36 21.97 -16.07
N ASP A 159 15.99 21.44 -17.11
CA ASP A 159 15.93 22.00 -18.47
C ASP A 159 14.52 21.87 -19.06
N GLU A 160 13.84 20.74 -18.81
CA GLU A 160 12.46 20.51 -19.26
C GLU A 160 11.46 21.43 -18.55
N MET A 161 11.62 21.66 -17.25
CA MET A 161 10.79 22.61 -16.50
C MET A 161 11.07 24.05 -16.92
N SER A 162 12.34 24.42 -17.13
CA SER A 162 12.75 25.77 -17.54
C SER A 162 12.15 26.22 -18.88
N SER A 163 11.85 25.26 -19.75
CA SER A 163 11.20 25.49 -21.05
C SER A 163 9.67 25.35 -21.01
N GLY A 164 9.11 24.95 -19.86
CA GLY A 164 7.68 24.74 -19.64
C GLY A 164 7.05 25.74 -18.68
N ASP A 165 5.89 25.38 -18.14
CA ASP A 165 5.17 26.16 -17.13
C ASP A 165 5.76 25.89 -15.74
N ILE A 166 6.72 26.71 -15.33
CA ILE A 166 7.34 26.65 -14.00
C ILE A 166 6.41 27.22 -12.93
N GLU A 167 5.51 28.15 -13.29
CA GLU A 167 4.78 28.98 -12.32
C GLU A 167 3.97 28.14 -11.33
N HIS A 168 3.32 27.08 -11.82
CA HIS A 168 2.54 26.17 -10.99
C HIS A 168 3.37 25.11 -10.24
N PHE A 169 4.68 25.05 -10.49
CA PHE A 169 5.57 23.99 -9.99
C PHE A 169 6.89 24.53 -9.42
N LYS A 170 6.90 25.80 -8.98
CA LYS A 170 8.06 26.48 -8.40
C LYS A 170 8.71 25.69 -7.27
N LEU A 171 7.90 25.12 -6.38
CA LEU A 171 8.42 24.33 -5.26
C LEU A 171 9.18 23.08 -5.73
N VAL A 172 8.63 22.33 -6.69
CA VAL A 172 9.30 21.16 -7.28
C VAL A 172 10.59 21.58 -7.98
N TYR A 173 10.55 22.70 -8.71
CA TYR A 173 11.72 23.24 -9.40
C TYR A 173 12.83 23.61 -8.41
N GLY A 174 12.50 24.35 -7.35
CA GLY A 174 13.46 24.74 -6.32
C GLY A 174 14.06 23.54 -5.57
N PHE A 175 13.25 22.54 -5.23
CA PHE A 175 13.77 21.29 -4.65
C PHE A 175 14.67 20.53 -5.63
N ASN A 176 14.37 20.56 -6.93
CA ASN A 176 15.21 19.93 -7.94
C ASN A 176 16.56 20.66 -8.08
N LEU A 177 16.58 22.00 -8.03
CA LEU A 177 17.83 22.77 -7.97
C LEU A 177 18.68 22.40 -6.74
N MET A 178 18.05 22.31 -5.57
CA MET A 178 18.71 21.88 -4.33
C MET A 178 19.29 20.47 -4.44
N ARG A 179 18.56 19.55 -5.06
CA ARG A 179 19.04 18.19 -5.36
C ARG A 179 20.27 18.23 -6.26
N ILE A 180 20.28 19.04 -7.33
CA ILE A 180 21.44 19.16 -8.21
C ILE A 180 22.66 19.62 -7.41
N VAL A 181 22.52 20.62 -6.53
CA VAL A 181 23.62 21.04 -5.66
C VAL A 181 24.14 19.90 -4.79
N ALA A 182 23.23 19.14 -4.16
CA ALA A 182 23.60 18.03 -3.30
C ALA A 182 24.34 16.92 -4.07
N LEU A 183 23.86 16.56 -5.27
CA LEU A 183 24.46 15.53 -6.10
C LEU A 183 25.82 15.95 -6.66
N GLU A 184 25.98 17.18 -7.12
CA GLU A 184 27.28 17.71 -7.57
C GLU A 184 28.30 17.73 -6.43
N LYS A 185 27.84 18.03 -5.19
CA LYS A 185 28.67 17.96 -3.99
C LYS A 185 29.11 16.53 -3.68
N GLU A 186 28.17 15.58 -3.68
CA GLU A 186 28.45 14.17 -3.38
C GLU A 186 29.39 13.53 -4.41
N LEU A 187 29.36 14.01 -5.66
CA LEU A 187 30.24 13.58 -6.76
C LEU A 187 31.57 14.38 -6.83
N ASP A 188 31.85 15.28 -5.86
CA ASP A 188 33.05 16.15 -5.80
C ASP A 188 33.23 17.07 -7.03
N HIS A 189 32.15 17.47 -7.70
CA HIS A 189 32.16 18.38 -8.84
C HIS A 189 32.08 19.86 -8.40
N LYS A 190 33.12 20.36 -7.73
CA LYS A 190 33.11 21.68 -7.04
C LYS A 190 32.63 22.87 -7.88
N GLU A 191 33.11 23.00 -9.11
CA GLU A 191 32.71 24.13 -9.98
C GLU A 191 31.24 24.02 -10.42
N ALA A 192 30.76 22.81 -10.73
CA ALA A 192 29.38 22.57 -11.10
C ALA A 192 28.44 22.76 -9.90
N GLN A 193 28.85 22.30 -8.72
CA GLN A 193 28.17 22.54 -7.46
C GLN A 193 28.01 24.05 -7.20
N LYS A 194 29.10 24.83 -7.32
CA LYS A 194 29.06 26.29 -7.13
C LYS A 194 28.10 26.96 -8.11
N LYS A 195 28.12 26.55 -9.38
CA LYS A 195 27.20 27.08 -10.39
C LYS A 195 25.74 26.76 -10.05
N ALA A 196 25.43 25.53 -9.68
CA ALA A 196 24.09 25.11 -9.27
C ALA A 196 23.62 25.84 -7.99
N ALA A 197 24.54 26.09 -7.05
CA ALA A 197 24.24 26.80 -5.81
C ALA A 197 23.86 28.26 -6.07
N LEU A 198 24.57 28.94 -6.98
CA LEU A 198 24.23 30.30 -7.42
C LEU A 198 22.86 30.34 -8.12
N GLU A 199 22.56 29.34 -8.96
CA GLU A 199 21.26 29.22 -9.62
C GLU A 199 20.11 29.05 -8.60
N LEU A 200 20.28 28.17 -7.61
CA LEU A 200 19.31 28.03 -6.52
C LEU A 200 19.16 29.32 -5.71
N GLN A 201 20.26 29.98 -5.36
CA GLN A 201 20.22 31.24 -4.62
C GLN A 201 19.45 32.31 -5.38
N GLN A 202 19.68 32.44 -6.69
CA GLN A 202 18.96 33.37 -7.55
C GLN A 202 17.46 33.04 -7.56
N PHE A 203 17.11 31.77 -7.75
CA PHE A 203 15.72 31.32 -7.73
C PHE A 203 15.02 31.65 -6.42
N VAL A 204 15.62 31.30 -5.28
CA VAL A 204 15.07 31.60 -3.95
C VAL A 204 14.93 33.10 -3.74
N SER A 205 15.92 33.90 -4.13
CA SER A 205 15.86 35.37 -3.98
C SER A 205 14.74 36.01 -4.79
N GLN A 206 14.49 35.50 -6.00
CA GLN A 206 13.41 35.97 -6.87
C GLN A 206 12.01 35.66 -6.30
N HIS A 207 11.86 34.54 -5.59
CA HIS A 207 10.56 34.04 -5.12
C HIS A 207 10.42 34.05 -3.59
N GLN A 208 11.29 34.74 -2.86
CA GLN A 208 11.34 34.73 -1.38
C GLN A 208 10.05 35.22 -0.70
N ASN A 209 9.23 36.00 -1.41
CA ASN A 209 7.97 36.54 -0.90
C ASN A 209 6.77 35.67 -1.29
N GLU A 210 6.98 34.57 -2.01
CA GLU A 210 5.91 33.68 -2.45
C GLU A 210 5.69 32.57 -1.42
N PRO A 211 4.46 32.42 -0.87
CA PRO A 211 4.17 31.40 0.14
C PRO A 211 4.48 29.97 -0.32
N GLU A 212 4.36 29.70 -1.62
CA GLU A 212 4.63 28.39 -2.21
C GLU A 212 6.11 27.96 -2.12
N VAL A 213 7.02 28.93 -2.04
CA VAL A 213 8.48 28.72 -2.01
C VAL A 213 9.02 28.78 -0.58
N GLU A 214 8.24 29.27 0.39
CA GLU A 214 8.60 29.34 1.81
C GLU A 214 9.25 28.04 2.35
N PRO A 215 8.73 26.82 2.05
CA PRO A 215 9.31 25.58 2.55
C PRO A 215 10.80 25.40 2.21
N LEU A 216 11.28 25.93 1.07
CA LEU A 216 12.68 25.84 0.67
C LEU A 216 13.62 26.58 1.62
N THR A 217 13.12 27.56 2.37
CA THR A 217 13.91 28.37 3.30
C THR A 217 13.63 28.02 4.76
N SER A 218 12.37 27.69 5.11
CA SER A 218 11.97 27.41 6.48
C SER A 218 12.49 26.06 7.00
N HIS A 219 12.61 25.04 6.14
CA HIS A 219 13.14 23.74 6.53
C HIS A 219 14.60 23.81 7.04
N PHE A 220 15.41 24.72 6.51
CA PHE A 220 16.79 24.94 6.96
C PHE A 220 16.87 25.60 8.34
N GLN A 221 15.96 26.54 8.63
CA GLN A 221 15.93 27.24 9.91
C GLN A 221 15.65 26.28 11.09
N SER A 222 14.85 25.23 10.87
CA SER A 222 14.56 24.22 11.90
C SER A 222 15.78 23.38 12.31
N GLY A 223 16.76 23.23 11.41
CA GLY A 223 17.95 22.39 11.60
C GLY A 223 19.19 23.10 12.15
N LYS A 224 19.11 24.41 12.48
CA LYS A 224 20.27 25.27 12.85
C LYS A 224 21.34 25.44 11.75
N VAL A 225 21.05 25.07 10.50
CA VAL A 225 21.94 25.25 9.35
C VAL A 225 21.20 26.09 8.34
N SER A 226 21.68 27.29 8.04
CA SER A 226 21.04 28.12 7.02
C SER A 226 21.20 27.50 5.62
N LEU A 227 20.32 27.84 4.68
CA LEU A 227 20.47 27.42 3.28
C LEU A 227 21.84 27.88 2.73
N SER A 228 22.30 29.07 3.09
CA SER A 228 23.64 29.57 2.74
C SER A 228 24.77 28.69 3.28
N ASP A 229 24.68 28.26 4.55
CA ASP A 229 25.67 27.36 5.15
C ASP A 229 25.68 26.01 4.42
N TYR A 230 24.50 25.47 4.10
CA TYR A 230 24.35 24.21 3.38
C TYR A 230 24.95 24.26 1.98
N LEU A 231 24.75 25.38 1.27
CA LEU A 231 25.29 25.60 -0.07
C LEU A 231 26.81 25.83 -0.09
N GLY A 232 27.45 25.97 1.08
CA GLY A 232 28.86 26.33 1.17
C GLY A 232 29.16 27.72 0.61
N LEU A 233 28.14 28.56 0.48
CA LEU A 233 28.26 29.95 0.07
C LEU A 233 28.65 30.75 1.32
N ILE A 234 29.94 30.80 1.62
CA ILE A 234 30.45 31.70 2.65
C ILE A 234 30.02 33.11 2.26
N ALA A 235 29.29 33.78 3.15
CA ALA A 235 29.05 35.21 3.05
C ALA A 235 30.40 35.91 3.06
N ASN A 236 30.86 36.36 1.89
CA ASN A 236 31.83 37.46 1.84
C ASN A 236 31.07 38.70 2.31
N SER A 237 30.97 38.87 3.63
CA SER A 237 30.72 40.16 4.28
C SER A 237 32.01 40.97 4.31
#